data_AF-A0A844FJP3-F1
#
_entry.id   AF-A0A844FJP3-F1
#
_cell.length_a   1.000
_cell.length_b   1.000
_cell.length_c   1.000
_cell.angle_alpha   90.00
_cell.angle_beta   90.00
_cell.angle_gamma   90.00
#
_symmetry.space_group_name_H-M   'P 1'
#
loop_
_entity.id
_entity.type
_entity.pdbx_description
1 polymer ?
#
loop_
_entity_poly.entity_id
_entity_poly.type
_entity_poly.pdbx_seq_one_letter_code
_entity_poly.pdbx_strand_id
1 'polypeptide(L)' 'MNTKTGIIEDVMVTLLSDLCKEFLSHLMVGHNIKEDGIDEIVDKVENRFFGYSQKAVVVAMKGAYRRYVEWERTN' A
#
# COMPACT_ATOMS: atom_id res chain seq x y z
N MET A 1 3.42 5.29 6.18
CA MET A 1 4.35 5.93 5.21
C MET A 1 5.24 6.87 5.97
N ASN A 2 6.55 6.71 5.84
CA ASN A 2 7.52 7.65 6.35
C ASN A 2 7.39 8.95 5.56
N THR A 3 7.07 10.04 6.25
CA THR A 3 6.82 11.33 5.58
C THR A 3 8.10 11.99 5.04
N LYS A 4 9.26 11.66 5.61
CA LYS A 4 10.56 12.17 5.18
C LYS A 4 11.05 11.43 3.93
N THR A 5 10.93 10.10 3.90
CA THR A 5 11.53 9.28 2.83
C THR A 5 10.54 8.79 1.78
N GLY A 6 9.25 8.70 2.10
CA GLY A 6 8.23 8.08 1.23
C GLY A 6 8.10 6.58 1.39
N ILE A 7 8.97 5.94 2.19
CA ILE A 7 8.97 4.49 2.37
C ILE A 7 7.73 4.03 3.15
N ILE A 8 7.09 2.96 2.67
CA ILE A 8 6.10 2.22 3.45
C ILE A 8 6.82 1.37 4.49
N GLU A 9 6.75 1.77 5.76
CA GLU A 9 7.44 1.09 6.86
C GLU A 9 6.66 -0.07 7.46
N ASP A 10 5.33 -0.02 7.38
CA ASP A 10 4.45 -1.05 7.92
C ASP A 10 3.05 -0.99 7.29
N VAL A 11 2.31 -2.10 7.35
CA VAL A 11 0.94 -2.25 6.84
C VAL A 11 0.10 -3.06 7.80
N MET A 12 -1.08 -2.53 8.15
CA MET A 12 -2.10 -3.24 8.92
C MET A 12 -3.37 -3.44 8.08
N VAL A 13 -3.86 -4.68 7.99
CA VAL A 13 -5.15 -4.99 7.36
C VAL A 13 -6.02 -5.79 8.32
N THR A 14 -7.14 -5.22 8.77
CA THR A 14 -7.91 -5.75 9.91
C THR A 14 -8.78 -6.96 9.56
N LEU A 15 -9.34 -7.01 8.35
CA LEU A 15 -10.39 -7.96 7.96
C LEU A 15 -9.90 -9.14 7.10
N LEU A 16 -8.60 -9.47 7.19
CA LEU A 16 -8.01 -10.61 6.46
C LEU A 16 -7.43 -11.65 7.43
N SER A 17 -7.15 -12.84 6.93
CA SER A 17 -6.36 -13.83 7.69
C SER A 17 -4.92 -13.37 7.86
N ASP A 18 -4.24 -13.88 8.87
CA ASP A 18 -2.85 -13.48 9.15
C ASP A 18 -1.91 -13.80 7.98
N LEU A 19 -2.10 -14.94 7.31
CA LEU A 19 -1.36 -15.28 6.09
C LEU A 19 -1.53 -14.22 5.00
N CYS A 20 -2.75 -13.72 4.78
CA CYS A 20 -2.98 -12.66 3.79
C CYS A 20 -2.37 -11.33 4.23
N LYS A 21 -2.41 -10.99 5.52
CA LYS A 21 -1.77 -9.78 6.05
C LYS A 21 -0.26 -9.82 5.83
N GLU A 22 0.37 -10.93 6.18
CA GLU A 22 1.82 -11.13 6.01
C GLU A 22 2.22 -11.06 4.54
N PHE A 23 1.45 -11.72 3.67
CA PHE A 23 1.70 -11.66 2.23
C PHE A 23 1.58 -10.23 1.68
N LEU A 24 0.55 -9.48 2.06
CA LEU A 24 0.41 -8.08 1.65
C LEU A 24 1.53 -7.20 2.20
N SER A 25 1.96 -7.42 3.44
CA SER A 25 3.12 -6.73 4.01
C SER A 25 4.37 -6.95 3.18
N HIS A 26 4.65 -8.20 2.76
CA HIS A 26 5.77 -8.53 1.87
C HIS A 26 5.70 -7.88 0.49
N LEU A 27 4.50 -7.55 0.00
CA LEU A 27 4.34 -6.84 -1.28
C LEU A 27 4.56 -5.33 -1.13
N MET A 28 4.29 -4.79 0.05
CA MET A 28 4.11 -3.35 0.22
C MET A 28 5.24 -2.66 0.98
N VAL A 29 5.76 -3.29 2.02
CA VAL A 29 6.80 -2.70 2.89
C VAL A 29 8.11 -2.54 2.12
N GLY A 30 8.76 -1.40 2.31
CA GLY A 30 9.99 -1.03 1.61
C GLY A 30 9.77 -0.28 0.29
N HIS A 31 8.55 -0.29 -0.27
CA HIS A 31 8.21 0.49 -1.46
C HIS A 31 8.32 2.00 -1.19
N ASN A 32 8.96 2.76 -2.08
CA ASN A 32 9.07 4.20 -1.94
C ASN A 32 7.95 4.90 -2.72
N ILE A 33 6.91 5.35 -2.02
CA ILE A 33 5.74 5.95 -2.66
C ILE A 33 6.02 7.31 -3.32
N LYS A 34 7.10 8.00 -2.92
CA LYS A 34 7.48 9.30 -3.47
C LYS A 34 8.18 9.17 -4.81
N GLU A 35 9.08 8.21 -4.90
CA GLU A 35 9.90 7.98 -6.10
C GLU A 35 9.17 7.11 -7.12
N ASP A 36 8.55 6.03 -6.66
CA ASP A 36 7.98 4.99 -7.52
C ASP A 36 6.46 5.17 -7.74
N GLY A 37 5.83 6.06 -6.96
CA GLY A 37 4.39 6.27 -6.98
C GLY A 37 3.60 5.05 -6.51
N ILE A 38 2.28 5.07 -6.75
CA ILE A 38 1.34 4.03 -6.30
C ILE A 38 1.13 2.89 -7.31
N ASP A 39 1.43 3.10 -8.58
CA ASP A 39 1.04 2.15 -9.63
C ASP A 39 1.82 0.83 -9.54
N GLU A 40 3.12 0.87 -9.22
CA GLU A 40 3.93 -0.34 -9.09
C GLU A 40 3.42 -1.27 -7.97
N ILE A 41 3.03 -0.71 -6.82
CA ILE A 41 2.52 -1.50 -5.71
C ILE A 41 1.11 -2.03 -5.99
N VAL A 42 0.29 -1.29 -6.77
CA VAL A 42 -0.99 -1.76 -7.29
C VAL A 42 -0.77 -2.96 -8.20
N ASP A 43 0.16 -2.86 -9.15
CA ASP A 43 0.50 -3.95 -10.06
C ASP A 43 1.00 -5.19 -9.31
N LYS A 44 1.85 -5.02 -8.28
CA LYS A 44 2.29 -6.13 -7.41
C LYS A 44 1.09 -6.82 -6.75
N VAL A 45 0.13 -6.07 -6.22
CA VAL A 45 -1.07 -6.63 -5.58
C VAL A 45 -1.97 -7.32 -6.61
N GLU A 46 -2.24 -6.67 -7.75
CA GLU A 46 -3.13 -7.21 -8.78
C GLU A 46 -2.60 -8.50 -9.43
N ASN A 47 -1.27 -8.63 -9.56
CA ASN A 47 -0.64 -9.78 -10.19
C ASN A 47 -0.19 -10.88 -9.22
N ARG A 48 -0.18 -10.63 -7.91
CA ARG A 48 0.35 -11.60 -6.92
C ARG A 48 -0.62 -11.95 -5.79
N PHE A 49 -1.60 -11.10 -5.48
CA PHE A 49 -2.58 -11.36 -4.44
C PHE A 49 -3.94 -11.74 -5.02
N PHE A 50 -4.23 -13.04 -5.12
CA PHE A 50 -5.48 -13.55 -5.72
C PHE A 50 -6.64 -13.74 -4.73
N GLY A 51 -6.60 -13.07 -3.57
CA GLY A 51 -7.71 -13.11 -2.63
C GLY A 51 -8.94 -12.34 -3.15
N TYR A 52 -10.15 -12.78 -2.79
CA TYR A 52 -11.39 -12.07 -3.18
C TYR A 52 -11.42 -10.59 -2.75
N SER A 53 -10.64 -10.23 -1.74
CA SER A 53 -10.48 -8.86 -1.26
C SER A 53 -9.51 -8.00 -2.08
N GLN A 54 -8.89 -8.51 -3.15
CA GLN A 54 -7.87 -7.81 -3.95
C GLN A 54 -8.30 -6.40 -4.35
N LYS A 55 -9.48 -6.26 -4.95
CA LYS A 55 -9.99 -4.94 -5.37
C LYS A 55 -10.18 -3.99 -4.18
N ALA A 56 -10.66 -4.49 -3.05
CA ALA A 56 -10.83 -3.67 -1.84
C ALA A 56 -9.47 -3.19 -1.31
N VAL A 57 -8.45 -4.06 -1.33
CA VAL A 57 -7.07 -3.69 -0.95
C VAL A 57 -6.53 -2.60 -1.88
N VAL A 58 -6.68 -2.76 -3.20
CA VAL A 58 -6.24 -1.75 -4.19
C VAL A 58 -6.94 -0.41 -3.96
N VAL A 59 -8.25 -0.40 -3.72
CA VAL A 59 -9.00 0.84 -3.44
C VAL A 59 -8.51 1.51 -2.15
N ALA A 60 -8.34 0.74 -1.07
CA ALA A 60 -7.84 1.26 0.21
C ALA A 60 -6.45 1.89 0.05
N MET A 61 -5.56 1.22 -0.69
CA MET A 61 -4.20 1.67 -0.93
C MET A 61 -4.16 2.96 -1.77
N LYS A 62 -4.93 3.03 -2.87
CA LYS A 62 -5.09 4.27 -3.67
C LYS A 62 -5.70 5.41 -2.85
N GLY A 63 -6.57 5.10 -1.88
CA GLY A 63 -7.11 6.08 -0.94
C GLY A 63 -6.06 6.60 0.03
N ALA A 64 -5.24 5.72 0.61
CA ALA A 64 -4.16 6.08 1.51
C ALA A 64 -3.11 6.96 0.80
N TYR A 65 -2.72 6.60 -0.42
CA TYR A 65 -1.81 7.40 -1.24
C TYR A 65 -2.35 8.81 -1.50
N ARG A 66 -3.62 8.95 -1.90
CA ARG A 66 -4.23 10.28 -2.11
C ARG A 66 -4.17 11.15 -0.86
N ARG A 67 -4.41 10.57 0.32
CA ARG A 67 -4.31 11.31 1.60
C ARG A 67 -2.87 11.71 1.91
N TYR A 68 -1.91 10.84 1.60
CA TYR A 68 -0.49 11.14 1.77
C TYR A 68 -0.05 12.31 0.88
N VAL A 69 -0.40 12.27 -0.41
CA VAL A 69 -0.09 13.33 -1.37
C VAL A 69 -0.74 14.66 -0.96
N GLU A 70 -2.00 14.62 -0.51
CA GLU A 70 -2.67 15.83 -0.02
C GLU A 70 -1.96 16.40 1.21
N TRP A 71 -1.61 15.55 2.17
CA TRP A 71 -0.86 15.94 3.36
C TRP A 71 0.48 16.58 3.01
N GLU A 72 1.24 16.00 2.06
CA GLU A 72 2.53 16.55 1.62
C GLU A 72 2.39 17.92 0.95
N ARG A 73 1.27 18.21 0.30
CA ARG A 73 1.04 19.54 -0.30
C ARG A 73 0.76 20.62 0.76
N THR A 74 0.30 20.22 1.94
CA THR A 74 -0.09 21.13 3.02
C THR A 74 0.95 21.25 4.14
N ASN A 75 2.07 20.53 4.07
CA ASN A 75 3.06 20.37 5.13
C ASN A 75 4.49 20.38 4.60
#